data_AF-A0A1I0SE16-F1
#
_entry.id   AF-A0A1I0SE16-F1
#
_cell.length_a   1.000
_cell.length_b   1.000
_cell.length_c   1.000
_cell.angle_alpha   90.00
_cell.angle_beta   90.00
_cell.angle_gamma   90.00
#
_symmetry.space_group_name_H-M   'P 1'
#
loop_
_entity.id
_entity.type
_entity.pdbx_description
1 polymer ?
#
loop_
_entity_poly.entity_id
_entity_poly.type
_entity_poly.pdbx_seq_one_letter_code
_entity_poly.pdbx_strand_id
1 'polypeptide(L)'
;MLPLPYNITDTDKEFGELLKGKLKEFSATFAINLENQEKVLQYFRVSLEHCNANNLPKSKAIWNIASYVSIISFDLKVIVKNMTFAVLEWEKRYFARQAALLIHEACDGLLNLLGKQFREILKDLPDSDSLKSDLNIIAKRLNDYKVTHKPNLNTIRNFSIAHRDMEVLSQIEIICAISWVDAINFSSEFDRILNDLGSFMKKFLTSGYFD
;
A
#
# COMPACT_ATOMS: atom_id res chain seq x y z
N MET A 1 -21.70 -9.48 30.28
CA MET A 1 -20.71 -8.47 29.85
C MET A 1 -21.27 -7.81 28.61
N LEU A 2 -21.37 -6.48 28.55
CA LEU A 2 -21.90 -5.79 27.37
C LEU A 2 -20.88 -5.85 26.23
N PRO A 3 -21.28 -6.15 24.98
CA PRO A 3 -20.37 -6.13 23.86
C PRO A 3 -19.90 -4.70 23.55
N LEU A 4 -18.71 -4.57 22.97
CA LEU A 4 -18.23 -3.27 22.47
C LEU A 4 -19.14 -2.73 21.36
N PRO A 5 -19.37 -1.41 21.29
CA PRO A 5 -20.30 -0.79 20.36
C PRO A 5 -19.68 -0.59 18.97
N TYR A 6 -19.36 -1.68 18.27
CA TYR A 6 -18.81 -1.59 16.91
C TYR A 6 -19.78 -0.90 15.94
N ASN A 7 -19.28 0.04 15.16
CA ASN A 7 -20.00 0.65 14.05
C ASN A 7 -20.08 -0.34 12.88
N ILE A 8 -21.14 -1.16 12.87
CA ILE A 8 -21.44 -2.11 11.81
C ILE A 8 -22.51 -1.47 10.90
N THR A 9 -22.05 -0.93 9.78
CA THR A 9 -22.91 -0.30 8.77
C THR A 9 -23.70 -1.35 7.98
N ASP A 10 -24.73 -0.93 7.24
CA ASP A 10 -25.44 -1.86 6.36
C ASP A 10 -24.55 -2.34 5.20
N THR A 11 -23.65 -1.48 4.72
CA THR A 11 -22.62 -1.86 3.73
C THR A 11 -21.68 -2.94 4.27
N ASP A 12 -21.29 -2.89 5.55
CA ASP A 12 -20.49 -3.94 6.18
C ASP A 12 -21.22 -5.29 6.18
N LYS A 13 -22.52 -5.29 6.44
CA LYS A 13 -23.36 -6.51 6.44
C LYS A 13 -23.52 -7.07 5.03
N GLU A 14 -23.90 -6.23 4.08
CA GLU A 14 -24.08 -6.61 2.67
C GLU A 14 -22.81 -7.20 2.08
N PHE A 15 -21.67 -6.55 2.32
CA PHE A 15 -20.38 -7.04 1.85
C PHE A 15 -19.98 -8.35 2.56
N GLY A 16 -20.27 -8.47 3.86
CA GLY A 16 -20.10 -9.72 4.61
C GLY A 16 -20.90 -10.89 4.04
N GLU A 17 -22.15 -10.68 3.65
CA GLU A 17 -22.97 -11.71 3.00
C GLU A 17 -22.43 -12.07 1.61
N LEU A 18 -22.03 -11.07 0.82
CA LEU A 18 -21.41 -11.29 -0.50
C LEU A 18 -20.14 -12.14 -0.40
N LEU A 19 -19.31 -11.90 0.62
CA LEU A 19 -18.09 -12.66 0.86
C LEU A 19 -18.35 -14.13 1.17
N LYS A 20 -19.42 -14.49 1.88
CA LYS A 20 -19.73 -15.90 2.21
C LYS A 20 -19.85 -16.76 0.95
N GLY A 21 -20.44 -16.22 -0.12
CA GLY A 21 -20.56 -16.92 -1.40
C GLY A 21 -19.27 -16.98 -2.23
N LYS A 22 -18.27 -16.15 -1.92
CA LYS A 22 -17.04 -15.98 -2.71
C LYS A 22 -15.75 -16.32 -1.96
N LEU A 23 -15.85 -16.79 -0.72
CA LEU A 23 -14.72 -17.01 0.17
C LEU A 23 -13.62 -17.87 -0.47
N LYS A 24 -14.03 -18.98 -1.11
CA LYS A 24 -13.10 -19.93 -1.76
C LYS A 24 -12.40 -19.29 -2.96
N GLU A 25 -13.13 -18.53 -3.76
CA GLU A 25 -12.59 -17.80 -4.92
C GLU A 25 -11.57 -16.76 -4.46
N PHE A 26 -11.96 -15.87 -3.53
CA PHE A 26 -11.06 -14.87 -2.98
C PHE A 26 -9.82 -15.48 -2.34
N SER A 27 -9.96 -16.58 -1.59
CA SER A 27 -8.83 -17.25 -0.95
C SER A 27 -7.83 -17.76 -1.99
N ALA A 28 -8.32 -18.35 -3.08
CA ALA A 28 -7.46 -18.83 -4.17
C ALA A 28 -6.76 -17.66 -4.89
N THR A 29 -7.51 -16.59 -5.20
CA THR A 29 -6.95 -15.38 -5.83
C THR A 29 -5.87 -14.74 -4.96
N PHE A 30 -6.11 -14.58 -3.66
CA PHE A 30 -5.11 -14.04 -2.74
C PHE A 30 -3.87 -14.95 -2.66
N ALA A 31 -4.04 -16.27 -2.57
CA ALA A 31 -2.91 -17.19 -2.51
C ALA A 31 -1.99 -17.05 -3.74
N ILE A 32 -2.57 -17.07 -4.94
CA ILE A 32 -1.81 -16.92 -6.20
C ILE A 32 -1.13 -15.56 -6.26
N ASN A 33 -1.83 -14.48 -5.91
CA ASN A 33 -1.27 -13.13 -5.97
C ASN A 33 -0.11 -12.94 -4.99
N LEU A 34 -0.24 -13.44 -3.76
CA LEU A 34 0.81 -13.34 -2.76
C LEU A 34 2.04 -14.18 -3.12
N GLU A 35 1.85 -15.40 -3.62
CA GLU A 35 2.94 -16.24 -4.10
C GLU A 35 3.70 -15.57 -5.26
N ASN A 36 2.98 -14.97 -6.20
CA ASN A 36 3.59 -14.25 -7.32
C ASN A 36 4.37 -13.01 -6.85
N GLN A 37 3.85 -12.26 -5.87
CA GLN A 37 4.54 -11.10 -5.32
C GLN A 37 5.81 -11.48 -4.57
N GLU A 38 5.80 -12.58 -3.81
CA GLU A 38 7.00 -13.08 -3.15
C GLU A 38 8.10 -13.47 -4.15
N LYS A 39 7.73 -14.13 -5.26
CA LYS A 39 8.66 -14.42 -6.37
C LYS A 39 9.25 -13.15 -6.99
N VAL A 40 8.45 -12.10 -7.16
CA VAL A 40 8.92 -10.79 -7.66
C VAL A 40 9.91 -10.16 -6.69
N LEU A 41 9.63 -10.20 -5.38
CA LEU A 41 10.58 -9.69 -4.37
C LEU A 41 11.90 -10.47 -4.35
N GLN A 42 11.85 -11.78 -4.56
CA GLN A 42 13.05 -12.59 -4.70
C GLN A 42 13.89 -12.17 -5.93
N TYR A 43 13.24 -11.89 -7.06
CA TYR A 43 13.92 -11.38 -8.26
C TYR A 43 14.55 -10.00 -8.02
N PHE A 44 13.85 -9.12 -7.31
CA PHE A 44 14.37 -7.81 -6.92
C PHE A 44 15.58 -7.91 -5.99
N ARG A 45 15.55 -8.83 -5.02
CA ARG A 45 16.69 -9.09 -4.13
C ARG A 45 17.94 -9.45 -4.93
N VAL A 46 17.84 -10.43 -5.82
CA VAL A 46 18.96 -10.86 -6.67
C VAL A 46 19.46 -9.73 -7.56
N SER A 47 18.56 -8.91 -8.11
CA SER A 47 18.92 -7.77 -8.96
C SER A 47 19.69 -6.69 -8.17
N LEU A 48 19.27 -6.41 -6.93
CA LEU A 48 19.99 -5.49 -6.04
C LEU A 48 21.35 -6.04 -5.60
N GLU A 49 21.45 -7.33 -5.30
CA GLU A 49 22.73 -8.01 -5.02
C GLU A 49 23.69 -7.87 -6.22
N HIS A 50 23.20 -8.08 -7.44
CA HIS A 50 23.98 -7.89 -8.66
C HIS A 50 24.46 -6.43 -8.83
N CYS A 51 23.59 -5.45 -8.61
CA CYS A 51 23.97 -4.03 -8.68
C CYS A 51 25.06 -3.67 -7.66
N ASN A 52 24.98 -4.23 -6.45
CA ASN A 52 26.01 -4.04 -5.42
C ASN A 52 27.34 -4.67 -5.84
N ALA A 53 27.32 -5.89 -6.35
CA ALA A 53 28.54 -6.61 -6.75
C ALA A 53 29.27 -5.92 -7.92
N ASN A 54 28.53 -5.24 -8.81
CA ASN A 54 29.08 -4.60 -10.00
C ASN A 54 29.20 -3.07 -9.88
N ASN A 55 28.93 -2.49 -8.70
CA ASN A 55 28.97 -1.05 -8.44
C ASN A 55 28.15 -0.23 -9.45
N LEU A 56 26.86 -0.58 -9.57
CA LEU A 56 25.90 -0.01 -10.51
C LEU A 56 24.90 0.92 -9.79
N PRO A 57 25.28 2.17 -9.45
CA PRO A 57 24.49 3.03 -8.55
C PRO A 57 23.18 3.51 -9.16
N LYS A 58 23.12 3.75 -10.47
CA LYS A 58 21.89 4.23 -11.13
C LYS A 58 20.86 3.09 -11.19
N SER A 59 21.30 1.91 -11.62
CA SER A 59 20.49 0.69 -11.59
C SER A 59 19.99 0.37 -10.20
N LYS A 60 20.88 0.40 -9.21
CA LYS A 60 20.52 0.15 -7.81
C LYS A 60 19.42 1.09 -7.33
N ALA A 61 19.48 2.37 -7.70
CA ALA A 61 18.43 3.32 -7.33
C ALA A 61 17.08 2.95 -7.95
N ILE A 62 17.03 2.61 -9.24
CA ILE A 62 15.79 2.17 -9.92
C ILE A 62 15.22 0.90 -9.28
N TRP A 63 16.07 -0.12 -9.06
CA TRP A 63 15.67 -1.37 -8.40
C TRP A 63 15.18 -1.16 -6.98
N ASN A 64 15.83 -0.29 -6.20
CA ASN A 64 15.37 0.05 -4.85
C ASN A 64 13.97 0.65 -4.88
N ILE A 65 13.69 1.53 -5.84
CA ILE A 65 12.37 2.15 -5.98
C ILE A 65 11.31 1.11 -6.32
N ALA A 66 11.57 0.28 -7.34
CA ALA A 66 10.67 -0.80 -7.71
C ALA A 66 10.42 -1.76 -6.53
N SER A 67 11.47 -2.10 -5.79
CA SER A 67 11.39 -2.97 -4.62
C SER A 67 10.55 -2.38 -3.51
N TYR A 68 10.76 -1.11 -3.19
CA TYR A 68 10.00 -0.41 -2.16
C TYR A 68 8.49 -0.39 -2.48
N VAL A 69 8.14 -0.11 -3.74
CA VAL A 69 6.74 -0.14 -4.22
C VAL A 69 6.15 -1.54 -4.09
N SER A 70 6.87 -2.58 -4.49
CA SER A 70 6.38 -3.96 -4.38
C SER A 70 6.24 -4.43 -2.94
N ILE A 71 7.11 -4.04 -2.02
CA ILE A 71 6.98 -4.36 -0.59
C ILE A 71 5.69 -3.74 -0.04
N ILE A 72 5.46 -2.44 -0.28
CA ILE A 72 4.23 -1.77 0.18
C ILE A 72 2.98 -2.47 -0.39
N SER A 73 2.97 -2.80 -1.68
CA SER A 73 1.83 -3.49 -2.29
C SER A 73 1.63 -4.88 -1.70
N PHE A 74 2.71 -5.60 -1.38
CA PHE A 74 2.62 -6.93 -0.77
C PHE A 74 2.06 -6.86 0.65
N ASP A 75 2.59 -5.98 1.49
CA ASP A 75 2.10 -5.75 2.85
C ASP A 75 0.62 -5.36 2.84
N LEU A 76 0.22 -4.45 1.96
CA LEU A 76 -1.18 -4.03 1.83
C LEU A 76 -2.09 -5.20 1.44
N LYS A 77 -1.68 -6.06 0.52
CA LYS A 77 -2.44 -7.25 0.10
C LYS A 77 -2.55 -8.28 1.22
N VAL A 78 -1.49 -8.47 2.01
CA VAL A 78 -1.53 -9.32 3.21
C VAL A 78 -2.52 -8.75 4.22
N ILE A 79 -2.50 -7.44 4.48
CA ILE A 79 -3.43 -6.78 5.40
C ILE A 79 -4.87 -6.94 4.92
N VAL A 80 -5.15 -6.61 3.66
CA VAL A 80 -6.51 -6.70 3.08
C VAL A 80 -7.02 -8.14 3.07
N LYS A 81 -6.17 -9.13 2.73
CA LYS A 81 -6.53 -10.55 2.82
C LYS A 81 -6.99 -10.91 4.23
N ASN A 82 -6.17 -10.63 5.23
CA ASN A 82 -6.47 -11.02 6.61
C ASN A 82 -7.67 -10.24 7.17
N MET A 83 -7.85 -8.97 6.79
CA MET A 83 -9.05 -8.19 7.13
C MET A 83 -10.32 -8.81 6.54
N THR A 84 -10.26 -9.26 5.28
CA THR A 84 -11.40 -9.86 4.56
C THR A 84 -11.85 -11.18 5.19
N PHE A 85 -10.91 -11.97 5.69
CA PHE A 85 -11.18 -13.28 6.30
C PHE A 85 -11.31 -13.26 7.82
N ALA A 86 -11.11 -12.11 8.46
CA ALA A 86 -11.25 -11.96 9.90
C ALA A 86 -12.69 -12.21 10.34
N VAL A 87 -12.85 -13.04 11.37
CA VAL A 87 -14.16 -13.39 11.93
C VAL A 87 -14.55 -12.39 13.01
N LEU A 88 -13.58 -11.97 13.84
CA LEU A 88 -13.85 -11.05 14.94
C LEU A 88 -13.82 -9.60 14.45
N GLU A 89 -14.76 -8.79 14.93
CA GLU A 89 -14.80 -7.36 14.60
C GLU A 89 -13.51 -6.64 15.01
N TRP A 90 -12.93 -7.01 16.16
CA TRP A 90 -11.65 -6.45 16.61
C TRP A 90 -10.50 -6.74 15.63
N GLU A 91 -10.45 -7.94 15.05
CA GLU A 91 -9.43 -8.31 14.06
C GLU A 91 -9.58 -7.49 12.78
N LYS A 92 -10.82 -7.31 12.29
CA LYS A 92 -11.09 -6.42 11.14
C LYS A 92 -10.58 -5.00 11.40
N ARG A 93 -10.84 -4.46 12.60
CA ARG A 93 -10.37 -3.12 13.01
C ARG A 93 -8.86 -3.07 13.19
N TYR A 94 -8.25 -4.15 13.68
CA TYR A 94 -6.80 -4.24 13.76
C TYR A 94 -6.16 -4.14 12.37
N PHE A 95 -6.64 -4.90 11.38
CA PHE A 95 -6.10 -4.82 10.03
C PHE A 95 -6.43 -3.51 9.31
N ALA A 96 -7.63 -2.95 9.51
CA ALA A 96 -7.99 -1.62 9.00
C ALA A 96 -7.02 -0.53 9.50
N ARG A 97 -6.66 -0.61 10.78
CA ARG A 97 -5.62 0.24 11.39
C ARG A 97 -4.27 0.04 10.74
N GLN A 98 -3.80 -1.21 10.59
CA GLN A 98 -2.53 -1.49 9.93
C GLN A 98 -2.48 -0.95 8.49
N ALA A 99 -3.58 -1.09 7.73
CA ALA A 99 -3.69 -0.53 6.38
C ALA A 99 -3.55 1.00 6.42
N ALA A 100 -4.28 1.67 7.31
CA ALA A 100 -4.23 3.13 7.43
C ALA A 100 -2.80 3.63 7.78
N LEU A 101 -2.10 2.96 8.70
CA LEU A 101 -0.71 3.30 9.03
C LEU A 101 0.22 3.10 7.84
N LEU A 102 0.16 1.93 7.22
CA LEU A 102 1.00 1.60 6.06
C LEU A 102 0.83 2.65 4.96
N ILE A 103 -0.42 2.96 4.61
CA ILE A 103 -0.76 3.92 3.57
C ILE A 103 -0.27 5.33 3.93
N HIS A 104 -0.48 5.75 5.18
CA HIS A 104 -0.01 7.05 5.66
C HIS A 104 1.50 7.20 5.47
N GLU A 105 2.29 6.26 6.00
CA GLU A 105 3.76 6.31 5.92
C GLU A 105 4.25 6.11 4.47
N ALA A 106 3.61 5.23 3.71
CA ALA A 106 3.95 4.96 2.32
C ALA A 106 3.73 6.17 1.41
N CYS A 107 2.67 6.98 1.62
CA CYS A 107 2.45 8.18 0.83
C CYS A 107 3.64 9.16 0.93
N ASP A 108 4.14 9.40 2.13
CA ASP A 108 5.29 10.27 2.36
C ASP A 108 6.59 9.64 1.82
N GLY A 109 6.80 8.36 2.10
CA GLY A 109 7.95 7.61 1.59
C GLY A 109 8.05 7.65 0.06
N LEU A 110 6.94 7.36 -0.62
CA LEU A 110 6.87 7.34 -2.08
C LEU A 110 7.05 8.74 -2.70
N LEU A 111 6.42 9.78 -2.15
CA LEU A 111 6.60 11.15 -2.67
C LEU A 111 8.05 11.63 -2.54
N ASN A 112 8.71 11.30 -1.43
CA ASN A 112 10.12 11.60 -1.22
C ASN A 112 11.01 10.84 -2.20
N LEU A 113 10.74 9.54 -2.37
CA LEU A 113 11.49 8.64 -3.23
C LEU A 113 11.38 9.04 -4.73
N LEU A 114 10.19 9.42 -5.17
CA LEU A 114 9.89 9.92 -6.52
C LEU A 114 10.26 11.41 -6.71
N GLY A 115 10.90 11.99 -5.70
CA GLY A 115 11.30 13.39 -5.66
C GLY A 115 12.54 13.68 -6.50
N LYS A 116 13.37 14.61 -6.00
CA LYS A 116 14.49 15.18 -6.75
C LYS A 116 15.46 14.12 -7.27
N GLN A 117 15.88 13.17 -6.44
CA GLN A 117 16.91 12.19 -6.80
C GLN A 117 16.48 11.31 -7.98
N PHE A 118 15.27 10.79 -7.95
CA PHE A 118 14.75 9.97 -9.05
C PHE A 118 14.55 10.80 -10.33
N ARG A 119 14.10 12.06 -10.20
CA ARG A 119 13.97 12.97 -11.35
C ARG A 119 15.31 13.31 -12.01
N GLU A 120 16.41 13.32 -11.27
CA GLU A 120 17.76 13.46 -11.85
C GLU A 120 18.10 12.22 -12.70
N ILE A 121 17.80 11.01 -12.22
CA ILE A 121 18.00 9.77 -13.00
C ILE A 121 17.23 9.83 -14.33
N LEU A 122 16.00 10.36 -14.31
CA LEU A 122 15.20 10.49 -15.54
C LEU A 122 15.79 11.43 -16.58
N LYS A 123 16.64 12.41 -16.21
CA LYS A 123 17.21 13.37 -17.16
C LYS A 123 18.17 12.72 -18.15
N ASP A 124 18.82 11.64 -17.73
CA ASP A 124 19.84 10.96 -18.54
C ASP A 124 19.24 9.96 -19.54
N LEU A 125 17.90 9.81 -19.54
CA LEU A 125 17.21 8.81 -20.36
C LEU A 125 16.71 9.39 -21.70
N PRO A 126 16.79 8.62 -22.81
CA PRO A 126 16.33 9.05 -24.13
C PRO A 126 14.89 9.60 -24.18
N ASP A 127 13.98 9.03 -23.38
CA ASP A 127 12.57 9.41 -23.31
C ASP A 127 12.23 10.29 -22.11
N SER A 128 13.20 11.10 -21.65
CA SER A 128 13.12 11.86 -20.40
C SER A 128 11.83 12.65 -20.21
N ASP A 129 11.37 13.37 -21.24
CA ASP A 129 10.20 14.24 -21.14
C ASP A 129 8.89 13.45 -20.97
N SER A 130 8.76 12.34 -21.70
CA SER A 130 7.64 11.41 -21.57
C SER A 130 7.62 10.78 -20.19
N LEU A 131 8.76 10.27 -19.71
CA LEU A 131 8.90 9.65 -18.39
C LEU A 131 8.63 10.62 -17.25
N LYS A 132 9.07 11.89 -17.38
CA LYS A 132 8.76 12.95 -16.42
C LYS A 132 7.27 13.28 -16.40
N SER A 133 6.63 13.31 -17.57
CA SER A 133 5.18 13.53 -17.68
C SER A 133 4.39 12.43 -16.96
N ASP A 134 4.71 11.17 -17.24
CA ASP A 134 4.11 10.01 -16.57
C ASP A 134 4.32 10.06 -15.06
N LEU A 135 5.55 10.34 -14.61
CA LEU A 135 5.86 10.48 -13.18
C LEU A 135 5.05 11.60 -12.52
N ASN A 136 4.87 12.73 -13.20
CA ASN A 136 4.09 13.85 -12.67
C ASN A 136 2.60 13.47 -12.50
N ILE A 137 2.03 12.72 -13.42
CA ILE A 137 0.65 12.24 -13.32
C ILE A 137 0.49 11.31 -12.11
N ILE A 138 1.40 10.36 -11.94
CA ILE A 138 1.38 9.41 -10.82
C ILE A 138 1.59 10.14 -9.48
N ALA A 139 2.59 11.02 -9.40
CA ALA A 139 2.88 11.79 -8.19
C ALA A 139 1.73 12.72 -7.80
N LYS A 140 1.06 13.34 -8.79
CA LYS A 140 -0.13 14.16 -8.55
C LYS A 140 -1.25 13.31 -7.94
N ARG A 141 -1.57 12.16 -8.54
CA ARG A 141 -2.61 11.25 -8.01
C ARG A 141 -2.29 10.76 -6.59
N LEU A 142 -1.03 10.43 -6.32
CA LEU A 142 -0.59 10.05 -4.98
C LEU A 142 -0.75 11.20 -3.97
N ASN A 143 -0.43 12.43 -4.37
CA ASN A 143 -0.61 13.61 -3.52
C ASN A 143 -2.09 13.93 -3.30
N ASP A 144 -2.92 13.84 -4.33
CA ASP A 144 -4.37 14.07 -4.23
C ASP A 144 -5.03 13.03 -3.31
N TYR A 145 -4.65 11.75 -3.45
CA TYR A 145 -5.05 10.67 -2.55
C TYR A 145 -4.65 10.98 -1.10
N LYS A 146 -3.37 11.34 -0.88
CA LYS A 146 -2.85 11.70 0.44
C LYS A 146 -3.67 12.84 1.04
N VAL A 147 -3.88 13.94 0.33
CA VAL A 147 -4.63 15.11 0.84
C VAL A 147 -6.07 14.72 1.21
N THR A 148 -6.73 13.94 0.35
CA THR A 148 -8.11 13.49 0.55
C THR A 148 -8.26 12.63 1.81
N HIS A 149 -7.38 11.65 2.00
CA HIS A 149 -7.50 10.67 3.08
C HIS A 149 -6.76 11.06 4.36
N LYS A 150 -5.87 12.07 4.32
CA LYS A 150 -5.02 12.50 5.46
C LYS A 150 -5.78 12.72 6.78
N PRO A 151 -6.96 13.39 6.82
CA PRO A 151 -7.68 13.57 8.08
C PRO A 151 -8.02 12.23 8.74
N ASN A 152 -8.57 11.29 7.97
CA ASN A 152 -8.96 9.97 8.49
C ASN A 152 -7.73 9.14 8.88
N LEU A 153 -6.72 9.06 8.00
CA LEU A 153 -5.49 8.30 8.26
C LEU A 153 -4.75 8.81 9.50
N ASN A 154 -4.72 10.13 9.73
CA ASN A 154 -4.12 10.71 10.93
C ASN A 154 -4.88 10.36 12.20
N THR A 155 -6.21 10.42 12.17
CA THR A 155 -7.04 10.01 13.32
C THR A 155 -6.75 8.57 13.69
N ILE A 156 -6.77 7.66 12.71
CA ILE A 156 -6.50 6.24 12.96
C ILE A 156 -5.06 6.05 13.49
N ARG A 157 -4.05 6.64 12.85
CA ARG A 157 -2.64 6.52 13.26
C ARG A 157 -2.38 6.99 14.69
N ASN A 158 -2.80 8.22 15.02
CA ASN A 158 -2.43 8.87 16.26
C ASN A 158 -3.13 8.26 17.47
N PHE A 159 -4.42 7.95 17.33
CA PHE A 159 -5.25 7.54 18.45
C PHE A 159 -5.30 6.03 18.66
N SER A 160 -5.15 5.24 17.59
CA SER A 160 -5.48 3.81 17.68
C SER A 160 -4.32 2.85 17.46
N ILE A 161 -3.16 3.30 16.97
CA ILE A 161 -2.01 2.41 16.68
C ILE A 161 -0.77 2.81 17.46
N ALA A 162 -0.42 4.09 17.41
CA ALA A 162 0.74 4.57 18.13
C ALA A 162 0.48 4.64 19.66
N HIS A 163 -0.75 4.36 20.11
CA HIS A 163 -1.21 4.48 21.51
C HIS A 163 -0.72 5.79 22.16
N ARG A 164 -0.64 6.86 21.37
CA ARG A 164 -0.10 8.15 21.82
C ARG A 164 -1.10 8.91 22.67
N ASP A 165 -2.39 8.60 22.52
CA ASP A 165 -3.41 9.07 23.43
C ASP A 165 -3.38 8.23 24.70
N MET A 166 -3.39 8.85 25.87
CA MET A 166 -3.45 8.12 27.15
C MET A 166 -4.89 7.88 27.62
N GLU A 167 -5.88 8.45 26.92
CA GLU A 167 -7.30 8.30 27.21
C GLU A 167 -7.86 7.06 26.50
N VAL A 168 -8.05 5.98 27.27
CA VAL A 168 -8.40 4.65 26.74
C VAL A 168 -9.82 4.60 26.18
N LEU A 169 -10.77 5.36 26.72
CA LEU A 169 -12.15 5.35 26.21
C LEU A 169 -12.21 5.91 24.80
N SER A 170 -11.53 7.03 24.53
CA SER A 170 -11.38 7.65 23.22
C SER A 170 -10.73 6.69 22.23
N GLN A 171 -9.71 5.92 22.65
CA GLN A 171 -9.14 4.89 21.80
C GLN A 171 -10.16 3.82 21.43
N ILE A 172 -10.92 3.31 22.41
CA ILE A 172 -11.94 2.28 22.19
C ILE A 172 -13.04 2.81 21.25
N GLU A 173 -13.52 4.04 21.47
CA GLU A 173 -14.53 4.68 20.64
C GLU A 173 -14.06 4.84 19.19
N ILE A 174 -12.84 5.35 18.99
CA ILE A 174 -12.25 5.51 17.65
C ILE A 174 -12.08 4.14 16.98
N ILE A 175 -11.56 3.13 17.68
CA ILE A 175 -11.41 1.78 17.13
C ILE A 175 -12.78 1.23 16.72
N CYS A 176 -13.78 1.32 17.59
CA CYS A 176 -15.11 0.80 17.32
C CYS A 176 -15.81 1.53 16.16
N ALA A 177 -15.51 2.81 15.94
CA ALA A 177 -16.07 3.62 14.87
C ALA A 177 -15.53 3.28 13.46
N ILE A 178 -14.36 2.64 13.34
CA ILE A 178 -13.76 2.29 12.05
C ILE A 178 -14.66 1.30 11.30
N SER A 179 -15.02 1.62 10.05
CA SER A 179 -15.59 0.66 9.10
C SER A 179 -14.47 -0.10 8.38
N TRP A 180 -14.62 -1.43 8.32
CA TRP A 180 -13.65 -2.29 7.63
C TRP A 180 -13.88 -2.31 6.11
N VAL A 181 -15.11 -2.09 5.64
CA VAL A 181 -15.37 -1.91 4.20
C VAL A 181 -14.76 -0.61 3.69
N ASP A 182 -14.87 0.49 4.45
CA ASP A 182 -14.18 1.73 4.09
C ASP A 182 -12.66 1.54 4.03
N ALA A 183 -12.12 0.71 4.93
CA ALA A 183 -10.71 0.34 4.90
C ALA A 183 -10.31 -0.46 3.67
N ILE A 184 -11.16 -1.38 3.20
CA ILE A 184 -10.96 -2.06 1.92
C ILE A 184 -11.01 -1.06 0.77
N ASN A 185 -11.93 -0.10 0.79
CA ASN A 185 -12.10 0.88 -0.28
C ASN A 185 -10.88 1.78 -0.41
N PHE A 186 -10.42 2.43 0.67
CA PHE A 186 -9.23 3.27 0.59
C PHE A 186 -7.96 2.47 0.27
N SER A 187 -7.88 1.21 0.71
CA SER A 187 -6.75 0.31 0.39
C SER A 187 -6.74 -0.05 -1.10
N SER A 188 -7.91 -0.33 -1.67
CA SER A 188 -8.06 -0.66 -3.09
C SER A 188 -7.74 0.54 -3.98
N GLU A 189 -8.14 1.73 -3.57
CA GLU A 189 -7.78 2.97 -4.27
C GLU A 189 -6.27 3.21 -4.25
N PHE A 190 -5.61 2.99 -3.11
CA PHE A 190 -4.16 3.09 -3.00
C PHE A 190 -3.43 2.02 -3.83
N ASP A 191 -3.89 0.76 -3.81
CA ASP A 191 -3.28 -0.32 -4.61
C ASP A 191 -3.32 0.00 -6.12
N ARG A 192 -4.36 0.69 -6.61
CA ARG A 192 -4.38 1.18 -8.01
C ARG A 192 -3.22 2.13 -8.30
N ILE A 193 -2.92 3.05 -7.38
CA ILE A 193 -1.77 3.96 -7.52
C ILE A 193 -0.46 3.17 -7.49
N LEU A 194 -0.34 2.16 -6.61
CA LEU A 194 0.83 1.29 -6.57
C LEU A 194 0.99 0.47 -7.86
N ASN A 195 -0.10 -0.01 -8.46
CA ASN A 195 -0.07 -0.76 -9.72
C ASN A 195 0.35 0.13 -10.90
N ASP A 196 -0.11 1.38 -10.93
CA ASP A 196 0.33 2.36 -11.92
C ASP A 196 1.81 2.68 -11.76
N LEU A 197 2.27 2.85 -10.52
CA LEU A 197 3.67 3.07 -10.23
C LEU A 197 4.53 1.84 -10.56
N GLY A 198 4.07 0.63 -10.25
CA GLY A 198 4.73 -0.62 -10.64
C GLY A 198 4.83 -0.78 -12.16
N SER A 199 3.75 -0.46 -12.89
CA SER A 199 3.74 -0.43 -14.35
C SER A 199 4.73 0.58 -14.92
N PHE A 200 4.81 1.77 -14.31
CA PHE A 200 5.78 2.78 -14.66
C PHE A 200 7.21 2.30 -14.38
N MET A 201 7.49 1.72 -13.21
CA MET A 201 8.81 1.18 -12.87
C MET A 201 9.24 0.06 -13.82
N LYS A 202 8.30 -0.79 -14.25
CA LYS A 202 8.57 -1.86 -15.22
C LYS A 202 9.17 -1.31 -16.52
N LYS A 203 8.78 -0.12 -16.97
CA LYS A 203 9.35 0.52 -18.18
C LYS A 203 10.87 0.64 -18.10
N PHE A 204 11.42 0.91 -16.92
CA PHE A 204 12.87 1.03 -16.68
C PHE A 204 13.55 -0.34 -16.59
N LEU A 205 12.91 -1.28 -15.91
CA LEU A 205 13.47 -2.62 -15.70
C LEU A 205 13.56 -3.42 -17.01
N THR A 206 12.67 -3.18 -17.97
CA THR A 206 12.67 -3.86 -19.27
C THR A 206 13.48 -3.18 -20.35
N SER A 207 13.72 -1.87 -20.22
CA SER A 207 14.47 -1.09 -21.22
C SER A 207 15.98 -1.25 -21.10
N GLY A 208 16.46 -1.94 -20.06
CA GLY A 208 17.88 -2.21 -19.93
C GLY A 208 18.70 -0.97 -19.59
N TYR A 209 18.08 0.08 -19.04
CA TYR A 209 18.78 1.28 -18.55
C TYR A 209 19.53 0.93 -17.27
N PHE A 210 20.55 0.10 -17.44
CA PHE A 210 21.45 -0.31 -16.40
C PHE A 210 22.82 0.27 -16.72
N ASP A 211 23.02 1.51 -16.27
CA ASP A 211 24.33 2.20 -16.25
C ASP A 211 25.02 2.35 -17.62
#